data_AF-A0A376MT26-F1
#
_entry.id   AF-A0A376MT26-F1
#
_cell.length_a   1.000
_cell.length_b   1.000
_cell.length_c   1.000
_cell.angle_alpha   90.00
_cell.angle_beta   90.00
_cell.angle_gamma   90.00
#
_symmetry.space_group_name_H-M   'P 1'
#
loop_
_entity.id
_entity.type
_entity.pdbx_description
1 polymer ?
#
loop_
_entity_poly.entity_id
_entity_poly.type
_entity_poly.pdbx_seq_one_letter_code
_entity_poly.pdbx_strand_id
1 'polypeptide(L)'
;MRCCAIRWCFCAIKLLRRCSNARWPSVLGELHIHPVYPHAEGVDEIIVLDTHNDNPPDNDNWHTDVTFIETPPAGAILAAKELPSTGGDTLWTSGIAAYEALSVPSAKLLSGLRAEHDFRKSFPEYNTAKPRRNINAGARRSRKNPPLLHPVVRTHPVSGKQALFVNEGFTTRIVDVSEKRAKPC
;
A
#
# COMPACT_ATOMS: atom_id res chain seq x y z
N MET A 1 3.69 32.04 7.41
CA MET A 1 3.61 31.39 6.09
C MET A 1 3.43 29.91 6.32
N ARG A 2 2.20 29.39 6.17
CA ARG A 2 1.87 27.97 6.38
C ARG A 2 1.90 27.31 5.01
N CYS A 3 2.90 26.47 4.74
CA CYS A 3 2.92 25.60 3.56
C CYS A 3 1.73 24.66 3.66
N CYS A 4 0.80 24.81 2.73
CA CYS A 4 -0.45 24.05 2.68
C CYS A 4 -0.79 23.81 1.21
N ALA A 5 -1.45 22.67 0.98
CA ALA A 5 -1.91 22.10 -0.28
C ALA A 5 -0.89 21.26 -1.07
N ILE A 6 -0.72 20.03 -0.59
CA ILE A 6 -0.26 18.89 -1.38
C ILE A 6 -1.46 18.47 -2.23
N ARG A 7 -1.42 18.60 -3.56
CA ARG A 7 -2.39 17.98 -4.48
C ARG A 7 -1.71 16.85 -5.21
N TRP A 8 -2.12 15.63 -4.89
CA TRP A 8 -1.80 14.43 -5.63
C TRP A 8 -2.94 14.02 -6.57
N CYS A 9 -2.57 13.24 -7.57
CA CYS A 9 -3.41 12.46 -8.46
C CYS A 9 -2.39 11.47 -9.01
N PHE A 10 -2.40 10.16 -8.79
CA PHE A 10 -3.43 9.11 -8.76
C PHE A 10 -2.88 7.94 -7.92
N CYS A 11 -3.69 6.96 -7.53
CA CYS A 11 -3.26 5.57 -7.38
C CYS A 11 -4.26 4.71 -8.13
N ALA A 12 -4.26 4.79 -9.46
CA ALA A 12 -4.94 3.77 -10.23
C ALA A 12 -3.92 2.68 -10.54
N ILE A 13 -4.38 1.45 -10.57
CA ILE A 13 -3.86 0.55 -11.59
C ILE A 13 -4.35 1.16 -12.93
N LYS A 14 -3.53 2.06 -13.49
CA LYS A 14 -3.52 2.71 -14.84
C LYS A 14 -4.25 4.04 -15.04
N LEU A 15 -3.55 4.95 -15.73
CA LEU A 15 -4.03 6.21 -16.30
C LEU A 15 -3.93 6.17 -17.83
N LEU A 16 -4.86 6.83 -18.53
CA LEU A 16 -4.51 8.02 -19.34
C LEU A 16 -5.78 8.74 -19.86
N ARG A 17 -5.60 10.03 -20.14
CA ARG A 17 -6.59 11.01 -20.61
C ARG A 17 -7.35 10.51 -21.86
N ARG A 18 -8.58 11.02 -22.03
CA ARG A 18 -9.45 10.85 -23.22
C ARG A 18 -8.66 10.90 -24.53
N CYS A 19 -8.25 9.75 -25.03
CA CYS A 19 -7.93 9.50 -26.42
C CYS A 19 -8.69 8.23 -26.77
N SER A 20 -9.61 8.36 -27.72
CA SER A 20 -10.41 7.29 -28.28
C SER A 20 -9.57 6.04 -28.55
N ASN A 21 -10.03 4.89 -28.06
CA ASN A 21 -9.56 3.53 -28.38
C ASN A 21 -8.31 2.98 -27.64
N ALA A 22 -8.26 3.04 -26.31
CA ALA A 22 -7.16 2.45 -25.54
C ALA A 22 -7.55 1.18 -24.74
N ARG A 23 -7.44 0.00 -25.38
CA ARG A 23 -7.68 -1.36 -24.83
C ARG A 23 -6.52 -1.92 -23.96
N TRP A 24 -5.73 -1.07 -23.29
CA TRP A 24 -4.37 -1.41 -22.84
C TRP A 24 -4.14 -1.80 -21.35
N PRO A 25 -5.01 -1.54 -20.34
CA PRO A 25 -4.74 -1.95 -18.95
C PRO A 25 -4.71 -3.47 -18.71
N SER A 26 -5.53 -4.22 -19.44
CA SER A 26 -5.74 -5.66 -19.25
C SER A 26 -4.53 -6.53 -19.58
N VAL A 27 -3.43 -5.96 -20.09
CA VAL A 27 -2.22 -6.72 -20.45
C VAL A 27 -1.39 -7.12 -19.23
N LEU A 28 -1.59 -6.47 -18.08
CA LEU A 28 -0.85 -6.74 -16.83
C LEU A 28 -1.65 -7.58 -15.82
N GLY A 29 -2.92 -7.85 -16.08
CA GLY A 29 -3.83 -8.61 -15.20
C GLY A 29 -5.15 -7.89 -14.92
N GLU A 30 -5.93 -8.45 -14.00
CA GLU A 30 -7.20 -7.89 -13.51
C GLU A 30 -6.96 -6.66 -12.62
N LEU A 31 -7.85 -5.67 -12.69
CA LEU A 31 -7.75 -4.44 -11.92
C LEU A 31 -8.43 -4.61 -10.56
N HIS A 32 -7.76 -4.17 -9.50
CA HIS A 32 -8.30 -4.17 -8.14
C HIS A 32 -9.11 -2.90 -7.85
N ILE A 33 -10.31 -3.06 -7.29
CA ILE A 33 -11.14 -1.95 -6.81
C ILE A 33 -10.85 -1.74 -5.32
N HIS A 34 -10.27 -0.57 -4.99
CA HIS A 34 -9.81 -0.29 -3.63
C HIS A 34 -10.95 -0.05 -2.63
N PRO A 35 -10.92 -0.64 -1.42
CA PRO A 35 -12.06 -0.61 -0.50
C PRO A 35 -12.28 0.72 0.25
N VAL A 36 -11.36 1.70 0.14
CA VAL A 36 -11.31 2.90 1.01
C VAL A 36 -11.31 4.23 0.26
N TYR A 37 -10.65 4.31 -0.89
CA TYR A 37 -10.37 5.58 -1.55
C TYR A 37 -11.44 5.88 -2.60
N PRO A 38 -11.69 7.15 -2.92
CA PRO A 38 -12.66 7.52 -3.95
C PRO A 38 -12.16 7.16 -5.35
N HIS A 39 -13.10 6.90 -6.25
CA HIS A 39 -12.82 6.51 -7.64
C HIS A 39 -13.12 7.65 -8.62
N ALA A 40 -12.57 7.54 -9.83
CA ALA A 40 -12.88 8.46 -10.90
C ALA A 40 -14.34 8.30 -11.36
N GLU A 41 -14.97 9.40 -11.78
CA GLU A 41 -16.35 9.37 -12.24
C GLU A 41 -16.50 8.43 -13.44
N GLY A 42 -17.37 7.43 -13.29
CA GLY A 42 -17.64 6.41 -14.32
C GLY A 42 -16.54 5.36 -14.50
N VAL A 43 -15.53 5.30 -13.63
CA VAL A 43 -14.44 4.31 -13.69
C VAL A 43 -14.00 3.87 -12.29
N ASP A 44 -14.61 2.79 -11.77
CA ASP A 44 -14.38 2.29 -10.41
C ASP A 44 -12.98 1.70 -10.19
N GLU A 45 -12.31 1.25 -11.24
CA GLU A 45 -10.97 0.67 -11.17
C GLU A 45 -9.87 1.71 -10.94
N ILE A 46 -10.22 3.00 -11.09
CA ILE A 46 -9.28 4.11 -11.02
C ILE A 46 -9.51 4.91 -9.73
N ILE A 47 -8.56 4.86 -8.80
CA ILE A 47 -8.61 5.67 -7.57
C ILE A 47 -8.12 7.10 -7.84
N VAL A 48 -8.80 8.08 -7.25
CA VAL A 48 -8.39 9.49 -7.24
C VAL A 48 -7.83 9.85 -5.86
N LEU A 49 -6.56 10.24 -5.80
CA LEU A 49 -5.88 10.67 -4.57
C LEU A 49 -5.82 12.20 -4.46
N ASP A 50 -6.97 12.88 -4.40
CA ASP A 50 -7.04 14.35 -4.33
C ASP A 50 -6.72 14.88 -2.93
N THR A 51 -5.44 15.15 -2.66
CA THR A 51 -5.02 15.70 -1.37
C THR A 51 -5.13 17.23 -1.36
N HIS A 52 -5.42 17.81 -0.19
CA HIS A 52 -5.44 19.26 0.08
C HIS A 52 -5.60 19.49 1.60
N ASN A 53 -5.79 20.72 2.07
CA ASN A 53 -5.90 20.99 3.52
C ASN A 53 -7.03 20.22 4.21
N ASP A 54 -8.17 20.03 3.54
CA ASP A 54 -9.29 19.24 4.06
C ASP A 54 -9.18 17.75 3.69
N ASN A 55 -8.15 17.37 2.93
CA ASN A 55 -7.76 16.00 2.63
C ASN A 55 -6.24 15.80 2.69
N PRO A 56 -5.64 15.83 3.90
CA PRO A 56 -4.20 15.66 4.04
C PRO A 56 -3.74 14.30 3.47
N PRO A 57 -2.49 14.20 2.99
CA PRO A 57 -1.94 12.93 2.52
C PRO A 57 -1.87 11.91 3.66
N ASP A 58 -1.95 10.64 3.31
CA ASP A 58 -1.87 9.50 4.24
C ASP A 58 -0.85 8.41 3.79
N ASN A 59 -0.04 8.72 2.78
CA ASN A 59 0.94 7.81 2.16
C ASN A 59 2.40 8.22 2.41
N ASP A 60 2.66 8.98 3.47
CA ASP A 60 3.99 9.46 3.90
C ASP A 60 4.76 8.44 4.77
N ASN A 61 4.40 7.16 4.68
CA ASN A 61 5.02 6.05 5.39
C ASN A 61 5.49 4.95 4.42
N TRP A 62 6.49 4.16 4.80
CA TRP A 62 6.98 3.05 3.97
C TRP A 62 5.98 1.90 3.95
N HIS A 63 5.35 1.66 2.81
CA HIS A 63 4.35 0.62 2.65
C HIS A 63 4.48 -0.15 1.32
N THR A 64 3.81 -1.30 1.27
CA THR A 64 3.44 -1.98 0.03
C THR A 64 1.92 -2.02 -0.02
N ASP A 65 1.37 -1.65 -1.16
CA ASP A 65 -0.07 -1.47 -1.34
C ASP A 65 -0.88 -2.70 -0.95
N VAL A 66 -1.93 -2.47 -0.16
CA VAL A 66 -3.00 -3.43 0.15
C VAL A 66 -2.49 -4.81 0.60
N THR A 67 -1.40 -4.88 1.36
CA THR A 67 -0.88 -6.18 1.82
C THR A 67 -1.74 -6.87 2.89
N PHE A 68 -2.83 -6.23 3.33
CA PHE A 68 -3.83 -6.81 4.23
C PHE A 68 -4.88 -7.69 3.54
N ILE A 69 -4.79 -7.93 2.22
CA ILE A 69 -5.60 -8.93 1.49
C ILE A 69 -4.77 -10.14 1.08
N GLU A 70 -5.44 -11.26 0.76
CA GLU A 70 -4.79 -12.55 0.44
C GLU A 70 -3.95 -12.49 -0.83
N THR A 71 -4.40 -11.74 -1.84
CA THR A 71 -3.70 -11.54 -3.10
C THR A 71 -3.38 -10.06 -3.31
N PRO A 72 -2.30 -9.53 -2.66
CA PRO A 72 -1.91 -8.14 -2.82
C PRO A 72 -1.64 -7.79 -4.29
N PRO A 73 -1.87 -6.53 -4.72
CA PRO A 73 -1.61 -6.08 -6.08
C PRO A 73 -0.20 -6.45 -6.56
N ALA A 74 -0.11 -6.94 -7.80
CA ALA A 74 1.18 -7.26 -8.43
C ALA A 74 1.96 -6.00 -8.85
N GLY A 75 1.27 -4.88 -9.03
CA GLY A 75 1.84 -3.59 -9.38
C GLY A 75 0.76 -2.52 -9.51
N ALA A 76 1.21 -1.28 -9.72
CA ALA A 76 0.35 -0.11 -9.91
C ALA A 76 0.92 0.80 -11.01
N ILE A 77 0.10 1.69 -11.54
CA ILE A 77 0.53 2.69 -12.53
C ILE A 77 0.12 4.07 -12.04
N LEU A 78 1.10 4.78 -11.49
CA LEU A 78 0.92 6.14 -11.01
C LEU A 78 0.94 7.13 -12.17
N ALA A 79 0.07 8.14 -12.17
CA ALA A 79 0.18 9.23 -13.13
C ALA A 79 -0.30 10.57 -12.58
N ALA A 80 0.62 11.52 -12.61
CA ALA A 80 0.40 12.89 -12.17
C ALA A 80 -0.65 13.61 -13.03
N LYS A 81 -1.55 14.37 -12.39
CA LYS A 81 -2.45 15.31 -13.06
C LYS A 81 -2.22 16.74 -12.67
N GLU A 82 -2.17 16.96 -11.37
CA GLU A 82 -1.96 18.25 -10.74
C GLU A 82 -0.89 18.02 -9.68
N LEU A 83 0.09 18.91 -9.64
CA LEU A 83 1.26 18.83 -8.77
C LEU A 83 1.46 20.18 -8.08
N PRO A 84 2.00 20.21 -6.85
CA PRO A 84 2.45 21.44 -6.23
C PRO A 84 3.62 22.06 -7.00
N SER A 85 3.92 23.33 -6.74
CA SER A 85 5.05 24.03 -7.36
C SER A 85 6.41 23.43 -6.99
N THR A 86 6.51 22.76 -5.84
CA THR A 86 7.70 22.04 -5.37
C THR A 86 7.31 21.00 -4.32
N GLY A 87 8.18 20.02 -4.11
CA GLY A 87 7.99 18.91 -3.18
C GLY A 87 7.02 17.86 -3.71
N GLY A 88 6.75 16.88 -2.85
CA GLY A 88 5.96 15.71 -3.22
C GLY A 88 6.78 14.57 -3.80
N ASP A 89 8.03 14.39 -3.44
CA ASP A 89 8.77 13.28 -4.03
C ASP A 89 8.16 11.92 -3.61
N THR A 90 8.04 11.00 -4.56
CA THR A 90 7.66 9.61 -4.28
C THR A 90 8.92 8.77 -4.33
N LEU A 91 9.15 8.00 -3.27
CA LEU A 91 10.31 7.12 -3.16
C LEU A 91 9.87 5.66 -3.31
N TRP A 92 10.76 4.85 -3.88
CA TRP A 92 10.62 3.40 -3.95
C TRP A 92 11.87 2.74 -3.37
N THR A 93 11.69 1.58 -2.75
CA THR A 93 12.78 0.74 -2.26
C THR A 93 12.67 -0.67 -2.83
N SER A 94 13.81 -1.31 -3.06
CA SER A 94 13.86 -2.68 -3.60
C SER A 94 13.94 -3.69 -2.45
N GLY A 95 12.86 -4.44 -2.22
CA GLY A 95 12.84 -5.54 -1.26
C GLY A 95 13.82 -6.68 -1.63
N ILE A 96 14.13 -6.83 -2.92
CA ILE A 96 15.14 -7.78 -3.42
C ILE A 96 16.53 -7.33 -2.97
N ALA A 97 16.90 -6.08 -3.24
CA ALA A 97 18.21 -5.56 -2.84
C ALA A 97 18.37 -5.57 -1.32
N ALA A 98 17.31 -5.25 -0.58
CA ALA A 98 17.29 -5.32 0.88
C ALA A 98 17.51 -6.76 1.39
N TYR A 99 16.94 -7.76 0.74
CA TYR A 99 17.17 -9.18 1.06
C TYR A 99 18.61 -9.60 0.72
N GLU A 100 19.11 -9.24 -0.46
CA GLU A 100 20.48 -9.53 -0.92
C GLU A 100 21.56 -8.90 -0.02
N ALA A 101 21.26 -7.78 0.64
CA ALA A 101 22.14 -7.10 1.59
C ALA A 101 22.19 -7.74 2.98
N LEU A 102 21.32 -8.70 3.30
CA LEU A 102 21.32 -9.37 4.60
C LEU A 102 22.54 -10.28 4.78
N SER A 103 23.02 -10.38 6.03
CA SER A 103 23.97 -11.44 6.38
C SER A 103 23.34 -12.82 6.15
N VAL A 104 24.17 -13.82 5.81
CA VAL A 104 23.69 -15.21 5.62
C VAL A 104 22.89 -15.73 6.83
N PRO A 105 23.31 -15.51 8.10
CA PRO A 105 22.50 -15.87 9.26
C PRO A 105 21.14 -15.17 9.30
N SER A 106 21.09 -13.88 8.98
CA SER A 106 19.83 -13.11 8.96
C SER A 106 18.89 -13.60 7.86
N ALA A 107 19.41 -13.84 6.65
CA ALA A 107 18.62 -14.37 5.54
C ALA A 107 18.04 -15.74 5.89
N LYS A 108 18.83 -16.64 6.50
CA LYS A 108 18.36 -17.95 6.99
C LYS A 108 17.30 -17.82 8.08
N LEU A 109 17.48 -16.89 9.01
CA LEU A 109 16.53 -16.66 10.10
C LEU A 109 15.16 -16.22 9.56
N LEU A 110 15.13 -15.29 8.60
CA LEU A 110 13.89 -14.72 8.08
C LEU A 110 13.20 -15.62 7.05
N SER A 111 13.95 -16.52 6.41
CA SER A 111 13.40 -17.44 5.41
C SER A 111 12.44 -18.44 6.06
N GLY A 112 11.20 -18.48 5.57
CA GLY A 112 10.15 -19.37 6.10
C GLY A 112 9.31 -18.77 7.23
N LEU A 113 9.67 -17.60 7.76
CA LEU A 113 8.82 -16.90 8.74
C LEU A 113 7.62 -16.23 8.04
N ARG A 114 6.55 -16.04 8.81
CA ARG A 114 5.33 -15.35 8.41
C ARG A 114 5.11 -14.12 9.28
N ALA A 115 4.56 -13.08 8.66
CA ALA A 115 4.17 -11.86 9.33
C ALA A 115 2.68 -11.59 9.15
N GLU A 116 2.07 -11.03 10.18
CA GLU A 116 0.68 -10.60 10.18
C GLU A 116 0.57 -9.21 9.55
N HIS A 117 -0.36 -9.05 8.61
CA HIS A 117 -0.69 -7.79 7.95
C HIS A 117 -2.10 -7.37 8.34
N ASP A 118 -2.23 -6.17 8.92
CA ASP A 118 -3.49 -5.67 9.47
C ASP A 118 -3.86 -4.32 8.85
N PHE A 119 -5.06 -4.26 8.29
CA PHE A 119 -5.68 -3.05 7.76
C PHE A 119 -5.67 -1.89 8.77
N ARG A 120 -5.91 -2.19 10.05
CA ARG A 120 -6.06 -1.21 11.13
C ARG A 120 -4.78 -0.46 11.45
N LYS A 121 -3.61 -0.97 11.03
CA LYS A 121 -2.31 -0.34 11.29
C LYS A 121 -2.16 0.98 10.51
N SER A 122 -2.45 0.99 9.20
CA SER A 122 -2.49 2.22 8.40
C SER A 122 -3.82 2.97 8.51
N PHE A 123 -4.92 2.28 8.87
CA PHE A 123 -6.25 2.89 8.98
C PHE A 123 -6.84 2.70 10.39
N PRO A 124 -6.31 3.39 11.42
CA PRO A 124 -6.81 3.25 12.78
C PRO A 124 -8.26 3.73 12.88
N GLU A 125 -9.05 3.06 13.73
CA GLU A 125 -10.46 3.41 13.95
C GLU A 125 -10.64 4.84 14.48
N TYR A 126 -9.65 5.37 15.21
CA TYR A 126 -9.67 6.73 15.76
C TYR A 126 -9.17 7.79 14.77
N ASN A 127 -8.48 7.41 13.69
CA ASN A 127 -7.93 8.35 12.71
C ASN A 127 -8.97 8.78 11.64
N THR A 128 -10.26 8.58 11.96
CA THR A 128 -11.39 9.22 11.29
C THR A 128 -11.64 10.63 11.85
N ALA A 129 -10.59 11.39 12.14
CA ALA A 129 -10.66 12.81 12.59
C ALA A 129 -11.19 13.76 11.50
N LYS A 130 -11.94 13.25 10.53
CA LYS A 130 -12.83 14.01 9.66
C LYS A 130 -14.28 13.70 10.06
N PRO A 131 -15.13 14.71 10.30
CA PRO A 131 -16.56 14.56 10.58
C PRO A 131 -17.36 13.75 9.52
N ARG A 132 -16.73 13.35 8.40
CA ARG A 132 -17.36 12.69 7.25
C ARG A 132 -17.01 11.21 7.09
N ARG A 133 -16.07 10.64 7.88
CA ARG A 133 -15.83 9.19 7.88
C ARG A 133 -16.68 8.57 9.00
N ASN A 134 -17.86 8.10 8.63
CA ASN A 134 -18.77 7.36 9.50
C ASN A 134 -18.00 6.25 10.24
N ILE A 135 -17.93 6.33 11.58
CA ILE A 135 -17.24 5.35 12.45
C ILE A 135 -17.71 3.93 12.14
N ASN A 136 -18.99 3.75 11.81
CA ASN A 136 -19.55 2.47 11.39
C ASN A 136 -18.97 1.94 10.08
N ALA A 137 -18.55 2.83 9.17
CA ALA A 137 -17.87 2.45 7.93
C ALA A 137 -16.44 1.98 8.18
N GLY A 138 -15.71 2.59 9.13
CA GLY A 138 -14.39 2.14 9.56
C GLY A 138 -14.45 0.73 10.14
N ALA A 139 -15.29 0.52 11.16
CA ALA A 139 -15.48 -0.80 11.79
C ALA A 139 -15.96 -1.87 10.79
N ARG A 140 -16.86 -1.52 9.85
CA ARG A 140 -17.31 -2.44 8.80
C ARG A 140 -16.19 -2.82 7.84
N ARG A 141 -15.29 -1.90 7.47
CA ARG A 141 -14.13 -2.19 6.61
C ARG A 141 -13.12 -3.08 7.32
N SER A 142 -12.83 -2.83 8.60
CA SER A 142 -11.95 -3.68 9.41
C SER A 142 -12.49 -5.11 9.48
N ARG A 143 -13.80 -5.30 9.68
CA ARG A 143 -14.42 -6.65 9.70
C ARG A 143 -14.34 -7.39 8.37
N LYS A 144 -14.33 -6.66 7.24
CA LYS A 144 -14.18 -7.25 5.91
C LYS A 144 -12.73 -7.59 5.55
N ASN A 145 -11.77 -7.04 6.30
CA ASN A 145 -10.34 -7.23 6.07
C ASN A 145 -9.69 -7.69 7.39
N PRO A 146 -10.00 -8.92 7.85
CA PRO A 146 -9.35 -9.47 9.03
C PRO A 146 -7.84 -9.60 8.79
N PRO A 147 -7.01 -9.50 9.84
CA PRO A 147 -5.57 -9.71 9.70
C PRO A 147 -5.28 -11.09 9.12
N LEU A 148 -4.26 -11.17 8.26
CA LEU A 148 -3.83 -12.41 7.63
C LEU A 148 -2.31 -12.47 7.56
N LEU A 149 -1.80 -13.64 7.16
CA LEU A 149 -0.37 -13.92 7.17
C LEU A 149 0.21 -13.91 5.75
N HIS A 150 1.35 -13.23 5.61
CA HIS A 150 2.20 -13.28 4.42
C HIS A 150 3.61 -13.75 4.80
N PRO A 151 4.37 -14.35 3.86
CA PRO A 151 5.75 -14.72 4.12
C PRO A 151 6.64 -13.49 4.30
N VAL A 152 7.53 -13.50 5.28
CA VAL A 152 8.52 -12.42 5.51
C VAL A 152 9.49 -12.30 4.33
N VAL A 153 9.83 -13.44 3.72
CA VAL A 153 10.62 -13.51 2.49
C VAL A 153 9.73 -14.08 1.38
N ARG A 154 9.40 -13.27 0.38
CA ARG A 154 8.55 -13.67 -0.75
C ARG A 154 9.42 -13.98 -1.97
N THR A 155 9.06 -15.03 -2.70
CA THR A 155 9.64 -15.34 -4.01
C THR A 155 8.82 -14.65 -5.09
N HIS A 156 9.46 -13.84 -5.93
CA HIS A 156 8.80 -13.16 -7.04
C HIS A 156 8.34 -14.21 -8.08
N PRO A 157 7.06 -14.24 -8.49
CA PRO A 157 6.49 -15.35 -9.25
C PRO A 157 7.09 -15.53 -10.65
N VAL A 158 7.59 -14.46 -11.28
CA VAL A 158 8.22 -14.52 -12.61
C VAL A 158 9.73 -14.70 -12.54
N SER A 159 10.45 -13.84 -11.82
CA SER A 159 11.93 -13.86 -11.79
C SER A 159 12.53 -14.90 -10.84
N GLY A 160 11.75 -15.47 -9.91
CA GLY A 160 12.25 -16.39 -8.89
C GLY A 160 13.13 -15.74 -7.82
N LYS A 161 13.36 -14.42 -7.87
CA LYS A 161 14.17 -13.72 -6.87
C LYS A 161 13.46 -13.65 -5.52
N GLN A 162 14.23 -13.71 -4.44
CA GLN A 162 13.73 -13.52 -3.08
C GLN A 162 13.76 -12.04 -2.69
N ALA A 163 12.74 -11.60 -1.96
CA ALA A 163 12.59 -10.24 -1.48
C ALA A 163 12.04 -10.21 -0.06
N LEU A 164 12.43 -9.21 0.73
CA LEU A 164 11.72 -8.89 1.97
C LEU A 164 10.30 -8.40 1.62
N PHE A 165 9.30 -8.99 2.26
CA PHE A 165 7.88 -8.72 2.04
C PHE A 165 7.17 -8.36 3.34
N VAL A 166 7.76 -7.42 4.07
CA VAL A 166 7.20 -6.77 5.25
C VAL A 166 7.25 -5.26 5.04
N ASN A 167 6.31 -4.53 5.62
CA ASN A 167 6.29 -3.08 5.50
C ASN A 167 5.74 -2.40 6.76
N GLU A 168 6.15 -1.16 6.97
CA GLU A 168 5.74 -0.40 8.15
C GLU A 168 4.24 -0.10 8.16
N GLY A 169 3.64 0.15 7.00
CA GLY A 169 2.20 0.42 6.88
C GLY A 169 1.32 -0.66 7.50
N PHE A 170 1.52 -1.94 7.13
CA PHE A 170 0.57 -3.01 7.45
C PHE A 170 1.11 -4.12 8.36
N THR A 171 2.42 -4.39 8.37
CA THR A 171 2.96 -5.53 9.11
C THR A 171 2.93 -5.26 10.63
N THR A 172 2.16 -6.01 11.40
CA THR A 172 2.02 -5.81 12.86
C THR A 172 3.05 -6.58 13.67
N ARG A 173 3.30 -7.84 13.30
CA ARG A 173 4.23 -8.75 13.99
C ARG A 173 4.65 -9.92 13.11
N ILE A 174 5.80 -10.51 13.44
CA ILE A 174 6.21 -11.83 12.94
C ILE A 174 5.66 -12.88 13.91
N VAL A 175 4.81 -13.79 13.42
CA VAL A 175 4.05 -14.72 14.29
C VAL A 175 4.86 -15.95 14.70
N ASP A 176 5.96 -16.24 13.99
CA ASP A 176 6.79 -17.43 14.20
C ASP A 176 7.97 -17.17 15.16
N VAL A 177 8.00 -16.01 15.82
CA VAL A 177 8.99 -15.66 16.86
C VAL A 177 8.30 -15.13 18.11
N SER A 178 8.99 -15.14 19.26
CA SER A 178 8.45 -14.58 20.49
C SER A 178 8.19 -13.07 20.34
N GLU A 179 7.20 -12.54 21.07
CA GLU A 179 6.81 -11.11 20.96
C GLU A 179 7.97 -10.14 21.20
N LYS A 180 8.86 -10.46 22.16
CA LYS A 180 10.08 -9.68 22.43
C LYS A 180 11.04 -9.62 21.24
N ARG A 181 11.04 -10.65 20.38
CA ARG A 181 11.88 -10.73 19.18
C ARG A 181 11.16 -10.22 17.92
N ALA A 182 9.83 -10.15 17.95
CA ALA A 182 8.99 -9.64 16.86
C ALA A 182 8.96 -8.11 16.77
N LYS A 183 9.20 -7.41 17.88
CA LYS A 183 9.30 -5.95 17.92
C LYS A 183 10.76 -5.53 17.76
N PRO A 184 11.08 -4.51 16.93
CA PRO A 184 12.39 -3.89 16.98
C PRO A 184 12.62 -3.31 18.39
N CYS A 185 13.88 -3.34 18.85
CA CYS A 185 14.31 -2.74 20.11
C CYS A 185 13.97 -1.24 20.16
#